data_AF-A0A957UN99-F1
#
_entry.id   AF-A0A957UN99-F1
#
_cell.length_a   1.000
_cell.length_b   1.000
_cell.length_c   1.000
_cell.angle_alpha   90.00
_cell.angle_beta   90.00
_cell.angle_gamma   90.00
#
_symmetry.space_group_name_H-M   'P 1'
#
loop_
_entity.id
_entity.type
_entity.pdbx_description
1 polymer ?
#
loop_
_entity_poly.entity_id
_entity_poly.type
_entity_poly.pdbx_seq_one_letter_code
_entity_poly.pdbx_strand_id
1 'polypeptide(L)' 'MRTFQEEHLDYADYDDFHDALRQIKLWLEEPYMTQRIHSALGYLTPAEFEAAAIANASHQFAF' A
#
# COMPACT_ATOMS: atom_id res chain seq x y z
N MET A 1 9.15 12.54 5.21
CA MET A 1 8.25 11.55 4.56
C MET A 1 7.11 12.37 3.97
N ARG A 2 7.02 12.48 2.63
CA ARG A 2 5.94 13.22 1.97
C ARG A 2 4.66 12.40 2.07
N THR A 3 3.54 13.07 2.32
CA THR A 3 2.24 12.41 2.45
C THR A 3 1.72 12.00 1.07
N PHE A 4 0.82 11.00 1.00
CA PHE A 4 0.17 10.58 -0.26
C PHE A 4 -0.48 11.76 -1.00
N GLN A 5 -0.99 12.73 -0.23
CA GLN A 5 -1.60 13.95 -0.77
C GLN A 5 -0.59 14.80 -1.56
N GLU A 6 0.63 14.97 -1.06
CA GLU A 6 1.64 15.81 -1.74
C GLU A 6 2.22 15.17 -3.02
N GLU A 7 2.27 13.84 -3.11
CA GLU A 7 2.79 13.17 -4.32
C GLU A 7 1.73 12.98 -5.41
N HIS A 8 0.46 12.81 -5.04
CA HIS A 8 -0.59 12.45 -5.99
C HIS A 8 -1.59 13.59 -6.24
N LEU A 9 -1.85 14.48 -5.29
CA LEU A 9 -2.75 15.63 -5.54
C LEU A 9 -2.01 16.84 -6.14
N ASP A 10 -0.70 16.97 -5.89
CA ASP A 10 0.08 18.16 -6.30
C ASP A 10 0.79 17.99 -7.65
N TYR A 11 0.94 16.75 -8.15
CA TYR A 11 1.68 16.43 -9.38
C TYR A 11 0.90 15.63 -10.43
N ALA A 12 -0.30 15.13 -10.11
CA ALA A 12 -1.16 14.49 -11.10
C ALA A 12 -2.25 15.47 -11.53
N ASP A 13 -2.19 15.91 -12.78
CA ASP A 13 -3.32 16.57 -13.42
C ASP A 13 -4.39 15.51 -13.68
N TYR A 14 -5.49 15.58 -12.93
CA TYR A 14 -6.65 14.72 -13.15
C TYR A 14 -7.59 15.38 -14.14
N ASP A 15 -7.87 14.70 -15.25
CA ASP A 15 -8.82 15.21 -16.26
C ASP A 15 -10.27 15.13 -15.76
N ASP A 16 -10.63 14.06 -15.05
CA ASP A 16 -11.96 13.88 -14.46
C ASP A 16 -11.94 13.04 -13.16
N PHE A 17 -13.09 12.99 -12.48
CA PHE A 17 -13.22 12.25 -11.22
C PHE A 17 -13.01 10.73 -11.38
N HIS A 18 -13.39 10.14 -12.52
CA HIS A 18 -13.17 8.72 -12.78
C HIS A 18 -11.70 8.42 -13.04
N ASP A 19 -10.99 9.33 -13.70
CA ASP A 19 -9.56 9.24 -13.93
C ASP A 19 -8.80 9.36 -12.61
N ALA A 20 -9.17 10.30 -11.75
CA ALA A 20 -8.66 10.37 -10.38
C ALA A 20 -8.87 9.07 -9.61
N LEU A 21 -10.08 8.50 -9.64
CA LEU A 21 -10.34 7.22 -8.98
C LEU A 21 -9.49 6.07 -9.55
N ARG A 22 -9.28 6.04 -10.88
CA ARG A 22 -8.46 5.01 -11.53
C ARG A 22 -7.00 5.15 -11.14
N GLN A 23 -6.46 6.37 -11.17
CA GLN A 23 -5.07 6.64 -10.83
C GLN A 23 -4.78 6.32 -9.35
N ILE A 24 -5.68 6.72 -8.44
CA ILE A 24 -5.60 6.39 -7.01
C ILE A 24 -5.60 4.87 -6.81
N LYS A 25 -6.47 4.15 -7.52
CA LYS A 25 -6.56 2.69 -7.41
C LYS A 25 -5.27 2.01 -7.87
N LEU A 26 -4.74 2.39 -9.03
CA LEU A 26 -3.48 1.84 -9.56
C LEU A 26 -2.29 2.11 -8.62
N TRP A 27 -2.25 3.31 -8.03
CA TRP A 27 -1.23 3.67 -7.06
C TRP A 27 -1.36 2.88 -5.75
N LEU A 28 -2.59 2.58 -5.30
CA LEU A 28 -2.80 1.75 -4.13
C LEU A 28 -2.36 0.29 -4.35
N GLU A 29 -2.45 -0.22 -5.57
CA GLU A 29 -2.12 -1.62 -5.89
C GLU A 29 -0.61 -1.90 -5.86
N GLU A 30 0.20 -1.02 -6.44
CA GLU A 30 1.64 -1.28 -6.64
C GLU A 30 2.54 -0.52 -5.66
N PRO A 31 2.70 0.83 -5.76
CA PRO A 31 3.65 1.56 -4.93
C PRO A 31 3.25 1.60 -3.46
N TYR A 32 1.96 1.60 -3.12
CA TYR A 32 1.53 1.53 -1.72
C TYR A 32 1.85 0.17 -1.08
N MET A 33 1.54 -0.93 -1.77
CA MET A 33 1.73 -2.29 -1.23
C MET A 33 3.21 -2.68 -1.10
N THR A 34 4.09 -2.11 -1.93
CA THR A 34 5.49 -2.57 -2.06
C THR A 34 6.54 -1.56 -1.61
N GLN A 35 6.24 -0.26 -1.55
CA GLN A 35 7.26 0.78 -1.30
C GLN A 35 7.03 1.55 0.00
N ARG A 36 5.86 1.43 0.64
CA ARG A 36 5.56 2.16 1.87
C ARG A 36 5.66 1.26 3.09
N ILE A 37 6.68 1.53 3.90
CA ILE A 37 6.83 0.96 5.23
C ILE A 37 5.96 1.73 6.24
N HIS A 38 5.16 1.01 7.01
CA HIS A 38 4.25 1.60 7.99
C HIS A 38 4.71 1.30 9.41
N SER A 39 4.82 2.32 10.27
CA SER A 39 5.17 2.13 11.69
C SER A 39 4.16 1.24 12.43
N ALA A 40 2.87 1.32 12.08
CA ALA A 40 1.82 0.45 12.60
C ALA A 40 1.97 -1.03 12.20
N LEU A 41 2.67 -1.30 11.08
CA LEU A 41 2.99 -2.66 10.61
C LEU A 41 4.41 -3.09 11.02
N GLY A 42 5.08 -2.35 11.91
CA GLY A 42 6.44 -2.66 12.34
C GLY A 42 7.53 -2.28 11.33
N TYR A 43 7.29 -1.22 10.53
CA TYR A 43 8.13 -0.82 9.39
C TYR A 43 8.19 -1.84 8.26
N LEU A 44 7.16 -2.69 8.17
CA LEU A 44 6.94 -3.56 7.03
C LEU A 44 6.05 -2.87 6.00
N THR A 45 6.22 -3.27 4.75
CA THR A 45 5.24 -3.00 3.69
C THR A 45 3.98 -3.84 3.92
N PRO A 46 2.82 -3.42 3.39
CA PRO A 46 1.61 -4.24 3.47
C PRO A 46 1.80 -5.65 2.92
N ALA A 47 2.54 -5.81 1.81
CA ALA A 47 2.83 -7.13 1.24
C ALA A 47 3.70 -8.01 2.15
N GLU A 48 4.72 -7.44 2.80
CA GLU A 48 5.55 -8.17 3.77
C GLU A 48 4.76 -8.54 5.03
N PHE A 49 3.86 -7.66 5.47
CA PHE A 49 2.98 -7.94 6.59
C PHE A 49 2.01 -9.10 6.28
N GLU A 50 1.38 -9.10 5.10
CA GLU A 50 0.53 -10.21 4.67
C GLU A 50 1.31 -11.52 4.52
N ALA A 51 2.51 -11.49 3.94
CA ALA A 51 3.38 -12.65 3.84
C ALA A 51 3.76 -13.21 5.23
N ALA A 52 4.09 -12.34 6.18
CA ALA A 52 4.37 -12.72 7.56
C ALA A 52 3.13 -13.28 8.27
N ALA A 53 1.94 -12.75 7.99
CA ALA A 53 0.68 -13.26 8.53
C ALA A 53 0.36 -14.67 7.99
N ILE A 54 0.56 -14.91 6.69
CA ILE A 54 0.38 -16.25 6.08
C ILE A 54 1.39 -17.25 6.66
N ALA A 55 2.65 -16.85 6.81
CA ALA A 55 3.69 -17.69 7.40
C ALA A 55 3.38 -18.05 8.87
N ASN A 56 2.89 -17.08 9.66
CA ASN A 56 2.46 -17.33 11.04
C ASN A 56 1.20 -18.21 11.13
N ALA A 57 0.22 -18.00 10.26
CA ALA A 57 -0.98 -18.84 10.21
C ALA A 57 -0.62 -20.30 9.92
N SER A 58 0.32 -20.53 9.00
CA SER A 58 0.83 -21.87 8.66
C SER A 58 1.53 -22.55 9.84
N HIS A 59 2.15 -21.78 10.74
CA HIS A 59 2.80 -22.28 11.95
C HIS A 59 1.82 -22.61 13.08
N GLN A 60 0.64 -21.99 13.11
CA GLN A 60 -0.38 -22.22 14.13
C GLN A 60 -1.27 -23.45 13.86
N PHE A 61 -1.32 -23.95 12.62
CA PHE A 61 -2.07 -25.16 12.25
C PHE A 61 -1.20 -26.43 12.17
N ALA A 62 0.07 -26.35 12.57
CA ALA A 62 1.00 -27.48 12.61
C ALA A 62 1.14 -28.05 14.03
N PHE A 63 0.02 -28.42 14.69
CA PHE A 63 -0.02 -29.31 15.86
C PHE A 63 -1.37 -30.00 15.97
#